data_AF-A0A8T3L326-F1
#
_entry.id   AF-A0A8T3L326-F1
#
_cell.length_a   1.000
_cell.length_b   1.000
_cell.length_c   1.000
_cell.angle_alpha   90.00
_cell.angle_beta   90.00
_cell.angle_gamma   90.00
#
_symmetry.space_group_name_H-M   'P 1'
#
loop_
_entity.id
_entity.type
_entity.pdbx_description
1 polymer ?
#
loop_
_entity_poly.entity_id
_entity_poly.type
_entity_poly.pdbx_seq_one_letter_code
_entity_poly.pdbx_strand_id
1 'polypeptide(L)'
;MKIKDGVVLAGLDPRMRLVLVVADNLWRLLGHDLVVTAGTDGTHSAGSLHYFGLAVDLRTRYFSDNGGLAASPLRQILRAVDKRFDVVVETNHIHVELDALESAHNH
;
A
#
# COMPACT_ATOMS: atom_id res chain seq x y z
N MET A 1 8.77 10.89 1.39
CA MET A 1 8.58 9.71 0.52
C MET A 1 9.83 9.43 -0.32
N LYS A 2 10.18 8.16 -0.47
CA LYS A 2 11.24 7.64 -1.36
C LYS A 2 10.66 6.49 -2.19
N ILE A 3 11.21 6.26 -3.36
CA ILE A 3 10.87 5.15 -4.25
C ILE A 3 12.10 4.25 -4.30
N LYS A 4 11.93 2.94 -4.05
CA LYS A 4 13.04 1.98 -4.15
C LYS A 4 13.49 1.87 -5.62
N ASP A 5 14.79 1.70 -5.84
CA ASP A 5 15.34 1.51 -7.19
C ASP A 5 14.62 0.38 -7.95
N GLY A 6 14.26 0.67 -9.20
CA GLY A 6 13.52 -0.24 -10.08
C GLY A 6 12.00 -0.21 -9.95
N VAL A 7 11.45 0.46 -8.92
CA VAL A 7 9.99 0.57 -8.73
C VAL A 7 9.38 1.52 -9.76
N VAL A 8 8.28 1.09 -10.37
CA VAL A 8 7.55 1.87 -11.38
C VAL A 8 6.20 2.28 -10.83
N LEU A 9 5.94 3.59 -10.79
CA LEU A 9 4.63 4.14 -10.39
C LEU A 9 3.81 4.66 -11.59
N ALA A 10 4.38 4.61 -12.79
CA ALA A 10 3.68 4.98 -14.01
C ALA A 10 2.56 3.97 -14.29
N GLY A 11 1.36 4.45 -14.60
CA GLY A 11 0.19 3.58 -14.80
C GLY A 11 -0.63 3.33 -13.54
N LEU A 12 -0.22 3.83 -12.37
CA LEU A 12 -1.08 3.81 -11.18
C LEU A 12 -2.38 4.58 -11.41
N ASP A 13 -3.48 3.99 -10.96
CA ASP A 13 -4.77 4.65 -10.89
C ASP A 13 -4.65 5.94 -10.04
N PRO A 14 -5.30 7.04 -10.43
CA PRO A 14 -5.26 8.29 -9.66
C PRO A 14 -5.63 8.12 -8.19
N ARG A 15 -6.52 7.18 -7.86
CA ARG A 15 -6.91 6.86 -6.47
C ARG A 15 -5.76 6.26 -5.67
N MET A 16 -4.83 5.53 -6.30
CA MET A 16 -3.62 5.04 -5.62
C MET A 16 -2.66 6.18 -5.25
N ARG A 17 -2.76 7.35 -5.89
CA ARG A 17 -2.00 8.54 -5.44
C ARG A 17 -2.45 9.03 -4.07
N LEU A 18 -3.74 8.87 -3.74
CA LEU A 18 -4.25 9.18 -2.40
C LEU A 18 -3.56 8.31 -1.34
N VAL A 19 -3.38 7.02 -1.62
CA VAL A 19 -2.66 6.09 -0.73
C VAL A 19 -1.26 6.62 -0.42
N LEU A 20 -0.51 7.06 -1.44
CA LEU A 20 0.84 7.60 -1.26
C LEU A 20 0.86 8.86 -0.39
N VAL A 21 -0.10 9.77 -0.56
CA VAL A 21 -0.20 10.99 0.25
C VAL A 21 -0.54 10.68 1.70
N VAL A 22 -1.54 9.83 1.93
CA VAL A 22 -1.97 9.45 3.30
C VAL A 22 -0.85 8.68 4.01
N ALA A 23 -0.23 7.72 3.32
CA ALA A 23 0.87 6.95 3.89
C ALA A 23 2.10 7.83 4.17
N ASP A 24 2.46 8.78 3.30
CA ASP A 24 3.63 9.65 3.56
C ASP A 24 3.43 10.52 4.81
N ASN A 25 2.21 11.05 5.00
CA ASN A 25 1.88 11.78 6.21
C ASN A 25 1.92 10.90 7.46
N LEU A 26 1.34 9.70 7.38
CA LEU A 26 1.30 8.78 8.51
C LEU A 26 2.70 8.28 8.90
N TRP A 27 3.55 7.93 7.92
CA TRP A 27 4.92 7.51 8.20
C TRP A 27 5.71 8.64 8.88
N ARG A 28 5.54 9.90 8.43
CA ARG A 28 6.19 11.05 9.07
C ARG A 28 5.74 11.23 10.52
N LEU A 29 4.46 11.06 10.82
CA LEU A 29 3.94 11.11 12.19
C LEU A 29 4.52 10.00 13.07
N LEU A 30 4.83 8.85 12.48
CA LEU A 30 5.49 7.71 13.13
C LEU A 30 7.02 7.82 13.13
N GLY A 31 7.60 8.94 12.68
CA GLY A 31 9.05 9.18 12.71
C GLY A 31 9.85 8.50 11.60
N HIS A 32 9.21 8.11 10.50
CA HIS A 32 9.84 7.40 9.39
C HIS A 32 9.57 8.04 8.02
N ASP A 33 10.46 7.79 7.06
CA ASP A 33 10.20 8.09 5.66
C ASP A 33 9.39 6.96 5.02
N LEU A 34 8.31 7.30 4.29
CA LEU A 34 7.66 6.34 3.42
C LEU A 34 8.63 5.85 2.34
N VAL A 35 8.71 4.54 2.14
CA VAL A 35 9.40 3.92 1.00
C VAL A 35 8.44 3.00 0.28
N VAL A 36 8.18 3.30 -0.99
CA VAL A 36 7.40 2.42 -1.88
C VAL A 36 8.33 1.34 -2.43
N THR A 37 7.95 0.08 -2.28
CA THR A 37 8.77 -1.08 -2.65
C THR A 37 8.28 -1.84 -3.87
N ALA A 38 7.03 -1.60 -4.29
CA ALA A 38 6.47 -2.06 -5.57
C ALA A 38 5.29 -1.16 -5.99
N GLY A 39 5.16 -0.94 -7.29
CA GLY A 39 4.00 -0.31 -7.94
C GLY A 39 3.47 -1.20 -9.06
N THR A 40 3.61 -0.80 -10.32
CA THR A 40 3.24 -1.62 -11.49
C THR A 40 4.37 -2.52 -11.99
N ASP A 41 5.52 -2.51 -11.31
CA ASP A 41 6.69 -3.32 -11.62
C ASP A 41 6.66 -4.72 -10.96
N GLY A 42 7.64 -5.55 -11.30
CA GLY A 42 7.89 -6.83 -10.64
C GLY A 42 7.04 -7.99 -11.14
N THR A 43 7.23 -9.14 -10.49
CA THR A 43 6.45 -10.36 -10.72
C THR A 43 5.57 -10.60 -9.49
N HIS A 44 4.26 -10.57 -9.71
CA HIS A 44 3.20 -10.81 -8.74
C HIS A 44 2.39 -12.06 -9.10
N SER A 45 1.53 -12.49 -8.18
CA SER A 45 0.59 -13.60 -8.41
C SER A 45 -0.32 -13.35 -9.62
N ALA A 46 -0.82 -14.43 -10.22
CA ALA A 46 -1.78 -14.32 -11.32
C ALA A 46 -3.03 -13.56 -10.83
N GLY A 47 -3.42 -12.52 -11.55
CA GLY A 47 -4.56 -11.66 -11.18
C GLY A 47 -4.23 -10.54 -10.19
N SER A 48 -2.97 -10.37 -9.77
CA SER A 48 -2.58 -9.28 -8.86
C SER A 48 -2.96 -7.90 -9.40
N LEU A 49 -3.48 -7.06 -8.49
CA LEU A 49 -3.89 -5.69 -8.79
C LEU A 49 -2.72 -4.73 -9.09
N HIS A 50 -1.48 -5.13 -8.79
CA HIS A 50 -0.28 -4.39 -9.23
C HIS A 50 -0.21 -4.22 -10.75
N TYR A 51 -0.54 -5.28 -11.51
CA TYR A 51 -0.50 -5.25 -12.97
C TYR A 51 -1.52 -4.29 -13.59
N PHE A 52 -2.54 -3.91 -12.83
CA PHE A 52 -3.59 -2.98 -13.25
C PHE A 52 -3.41 -1.57 -12.68
N GLY A 53 -2.31 -1.31 -11.95
CA GLY A 53 -2.06 -0.03 -11.31
C GLY A 53 -2.97 0.24 -10.10
N LEU A 54 -3.53 -0.81 -9.52
CA LEU A 54 -4.50 -0.76 -8.41
C LEU A 54 -3.91 -1.24 -7.08
N ALA A 55 -2.59 -1.46 -7.01
CA ALA A 55 -1.91 -1.81 -5.77
C ALA A 55 -0.52 -1.18 -5.63
N VAL A 56 -0.07 -1.02 -4.38
CA VAL A 56 1.28 -0.57 -4.01
C VAL A 56 1.75 -1.28 -2.75
N ASP A 57 3.06 -1.53 -2.66
CA ASP A 57 3.69 -2.07 -1.47
C ASP A 57 4.50 -1.02 -0.74
N LEU A 58 4.33 -0.95 0.59
CA LEU A 58 4.95 0.04 1.46
C LEU A 58 5.86 -0.66 2.47
N ARG A 59 7.10 -0.19 2.61
CA ARG A 59 8.09 -0.83 3.48
C ARG A 59 7.73 -0.79 4.97
N THR A 60 7.93 -1.92 5.65
CA THR A 60 7.70 -2.06 7.10
C THR A 60 8.96 -2.25 7.95
N ARG A 61 10.14 -2.48 7.36
CA ARG A 61 11.37 -2.92 8.07
C ARG A 61 11.84 -2.06 9.26
N TYR A 62 11.34 -0.84 9.42
CA TYR A 62 11.70 0.07 10.52
C TYR A 62 10.72 -0.03 11.70
N PHE A 63 9.54 -0.61 11.48
CA PHE A 63 8.54 -0.81 12.52
C PHE A 63 8.82 -2.12 13.26
N SER A 64 8.80 -2.05 14.58
CA SER A 64 9.00 -3.21 15.47
C SER A 64 7.83 -4.21 15.44
N ASP A 65 6.65 -3.77 14.99
CA ASP A 65 5.41 -4.55 14.95
C ASP A 65 5.03 -5.01 13.53
N ASN A 66 6.03 -5.06 12.63
CA ASN A 66 5.84 -5.35 11.22
C ASN A 66 4.88 -4.37 10.50
N GLY A 67 4.67 -3.16 11.04
CA GLY A 67 3.86 -2.12 10.41
C GLY A 67 2.38 -2.12 10.80
N GLY A 68 1.95 -2.92 11.78
CA GLY A 68 0.56 -2.93 12.24
C GLY A 68 0.04 -1.55 12.69
N LEU A 69 0.87 -0.79 13.41
CA LEU A 69 0.61 0.57 13.89
C LEU A 69 0.41 1.57 12.74
N ALA A 70 1.02 1.32 11.59
CA ALA A 70 0.81 2.12 10.39
C ALA A 70 -0.40 1.62 9.57
N ALA A 71 -0.55 0.31 9.42
CA ALA A 71 -1.59 -0.30 8.60
C ALA A 71 -3.00 -0.01 9.12
N SER A 72 -3.22 -0.07 10.44
CA SER A 72 -4.54 0.15 11.05
C SER A 72 -5.13 1.54 10.76
N PRO A 73 -4.45 2.67 11.11
CA PRO A 73 -4.95 3.99 10.78
C PRO A 73 -4.98 4.26 9.27
N LEU A 74 -4.04 3.71 8.49
CA LEU A 74 -4.07 3.82 7.03
C LEU A 74 -5.35 3.19 6.46
N ARG A 75 -5.69 1.97 6.89
CA ARG A 75 -6.92 1.27 6.51
C ARG A 75 -8.16 2.07 6.87
N GLN A 76 -8.21 2.60 8.10
CA GLN A 76 -9.35 3.38 8.58
C GLN A 76 -9.58 4.64 7.73
N ILE A 77 -8.52 5.40 7.44
CA ILE A 77 -8.59 6.63 6.66
C ILE A 77 -9.00 6.32 5.21
N LEU A 78 -8.38 5.33 4.57
CA LEU A 78 -8.67 4.98 3.19
C LEU A 78 -10.09 4.43 3.02
N ARG A 79 -10.54 3.54 3.90
CA ARG A 79 -11.92 2.99 3.84
C ARG A 79 -13.00 4.02 4.17
N ALA A 80 -12.66 5.09 4.89
CA ALA A 80 -13.56 6.23 5.07
C ALA A 80 -13.74 7.04 3.77
N VAL A 81 -12.77 7.00 2.85
CA VAL A 81 -12.85 7.65 1.53
C VAL A 81 -13.51 6.72 0.50
N ASP A 82 -13.06 5.47 0.42
CA ASP A 82 -13.62 4.46 -0.46
C ASP A 82 -13.47 3.08 0.21
N LYS A 83 -14.59 2.40 0.46
CA LYS A 83 -14.63 1.12 1.19
C LYS A 83 -13.87 0.00 0.47
N ARG A 84 -13.62 0.16 -0.83
CA ARG A 84 -12.88 -0.77 -1.68
C ARG A 84 -11.38 -0.83 -1.41
N PHE A 85 -10.85 0.13 -0.66
CA PHE A 85 -9.45 0.05 -0.25
C PHE A 85 -9.27 -1.09 0.76
N ASP A 86 -8.29 -1.95 0.47
CA ASP A 86 -7.77 -2.89 1.44
C ASP A 86 -6.30 -2.62 1.74
N VAL A 87 -5.91 -2.91 2.98
CA VAL A 87 -4.57 -2.66 3.50
C VAL A 87 -4.15 -3.91 4.26
N VAL A 88 -3.32 -4.77 3.68
CA VAL A 88 -2.89 -6.03 4.27
C VAL A 88 -1.46 -5.90 4.78
N VAL A 89 -1.19 -6.42 5.98
CA VAL A 89 0.17 -6.48 6.53
C VAL A 89 0.77 -7.80 6.09
N GLU A 90 1.72 -7.71 5.15
CA GLU A 90 2.51 -8.83 4.69
C GLU A 90 3.79 -8.99 5.52
N THR A 91 4.53 -10.07 5.30
CA THR A 91 5.70 -10.41 6.12
C THR A 91 6.80 -9.33 6.13
N ASN A 92 6.92 -8.53 5.06
CA ASN A 92 7.99 -7.52 4.94
C ASN A 92 7.55 -6.18 4.32
N HIS A 93 6.25 -6.00 4.09
CA HIS A 93 5.65 -4.78 3.57
C HIS A 93 4.17 -4.69 3.99
N ILE A 94 3.57 -3.51 3.83
CA ILE A 94 2.13 -3.32 3.85
C ILE A 94 1.69 -3.25 2.39
N HIS A 95 0.85 -4.19 1.99
CA HIS A 95 0.20 -4.19 0.69
C HIS A 95 -1.07 -3.34 0.76
N VAL A 96 -1.24 -2.42 -0.18
CA VAL A 96 -2.46 -1.61 -0.29
C VAL A 96 -3.02 -1.75 -1.68
N GLU A 97 -4.29 -2.14 -1.77
CA GLU A 97 -4.97 -2.34 -3.04
C GLU A 97 -6.37 -1.72 -3.07
N LEU A 98 -6.89 -1.56 -4.28
CA LEU A 98 -8.23 -1.07 -4.55
C LEU A 98 -9.02 -2.12 -5.34
N ASP A 99 -9.76 -2.96 -4.62
CA ASP A 99 -10.54 -4.06 -5.21
C ASP A 99 -12.02 -3.66 -5.40
N ALA A 100 -12.58 -3.96 -6.57
CA ALA A 100 -13.99 -3.74 -6.86
C ALA A 100 -14.92 -4.69 -6.09
N LEU A 101 -14.41 -5.82 -5.59
CA LEU A 101 -15.15 -6.78 -4.80
C LEU A 101 -14.88 -6.52 -3.31
N GLU A 102 -15.92 -6.17 -2.53
CA GLU A 102 -15.78 -6.14 -1.07
C GLU A 102 -15.48 -7.58 -0.58
N SER A 103 -14.19 -7.86 -0.35
CA SER A 103 -13.64 -8.99 0.43
C SER A 103 -14.11 -10.40 0.02
N ALA A 104 -13.40 -11.03 -0.93
CA ALA A 104 -13.36 -12.49 -1.08
C ALA A 104 -12.02 -13.11 -0.63
N HIS A 105 -11.18 -12.36 0.07
CA HIS A 105 -9.91 -12.86 0.60
C HIS A 105 -10.11 -13.37 2.03
N ASN A 106 -10.53 -14.64 2.14
CA ASN A 106 -10.32 -15.43 3.35
C ASN A 106 -8.81 -15.73 3.42
N HIS A 107 -8.10 -15.07 4.33
CA HIS A 107 -6.78 -15.50 4.78
C HIS A 107 -6.92 -16.59 5.85
#